data_AF-A0A3D2JVI9-F1
#
_entry.id   AF-A0A3D2JVI9-F1
#
_cell.length_a   1.000
_cell.length_b   1.000
_cell.length_c   1.000
_cell.angle_alpha   90.00
_cell.angle_beta   90.00
_cell.angle_gamma   90.00
#
_symmetry.space_group_name_H-M   'P 1'
#
loop_
_entity.id
_entity.type
_entity.pdbx_description
1 polymer ?
#
loop_
_entity_poly.entity_id
_entity_poly.type
_entity_poly.pdbx_seq_one_letter_code
_entity_poly.pdbx_strand_id
1 'polypeptide(L)' 'EESPGDTEALLSAIARQTGGINRRGDTDYGKVAQTLLNDYRSGKLGNHTLELPPAGTD' A
#
# COMPACT_ATOMS: atom_id res chain seq x y z
N GLU A 1 12.07 -11.99 -3.58
CA GLU A 1 11.36 -12.20 -2.32
C GLU A 1 11.07 -10.85 -1.71
N GLU A 2 9.82 -10.55 -1.37
CA GLU A 2 9.47 -9.30 -0.70
C GLU A 2 9.82 -9.47 0.78
N SER A 3 10.71 -8.62 1.30
CA SER A 3 11.19 -8.76 2.67
C SER A 3 10.12 -8.22 3.64
N PRO A 4 9.74 -8.95 4.72
CA PRO A 4 8.68 -8.52 5.63
C PRO A 4 8.90 -7.14 6.27
N GLY A 5 10.15 -6.72 6.41
CA GLY A 5 10.53 -5.45 7.03
C GLY A 5 10.10 -4.23 6.22
N ASP A 6 10.10 -4.32 4.90
CA ASP A 6 9.72 -3.19 4.03
C ASP A 6 8.21 -2.97 4.07
N THR A 7 7.43 -4.05 4.06
CA THR A 7 5.97 -3.99 4.04
C THR A 7 5.40 -3.43 5.34
N GLU A 8 5.84 -3.91 6.50
CA GLU A 8 5.35 -3.39 7.79
C GLU A 8 5.76 -1.92 8.00
N ALA A 9 6.97 -1.55 7.60
CA ALA A 9 7.44 -0.16 7.66
C ALA A 9 6.61 0.76 6.76
N LEU A 10 6.29 0.32 5.54
CA LEU A 10 5.43 1.04 4.61
C LEU A 10 4.03 1.24 5.20
N LEU A 11 3.40 0.18 5.70
CA LEU A 11 2.06 0.26 6.28
C LEU A 11 2.02 1.16 7.51
N SER A 12 3.07 1.13 8.35
CA SER A 12 3.23 2.04 9.49
C SER A 12 3.37 3.50 9.06
N ALA A 13 4.13 3.78 7.99
CA ALA A 13 4.26 5.12 7.44
C ALA A 13 2.92 5.65 6.91
N ILE A 14 2.18 4.82 6.16
CA ILE A 14 0.84 5.17 5.68
C ILE A 14 -0.11 5.41 6.85
N ALA A 15 -0.07 4.58 7.89
CA ALA A 15 -0.90 4.72 9.09
C ALA A 15 -0.71 6.08 9.75
N ARG A 16 0.55 6.51 9.93
CA ARG A 16 0.91 7.80 10.51
C ARG A 16 0.42 8.97 9.65
N GLN A 17 0.51 8.85 8.32
CA GLN A 17 0.12 9.92 7.40
C GLN A 17 -1.41 10.04 7.24
N THR A 18 -2.14 8.93 7.36
CA THR A 18 -3.59 8.84 7.03
C THR A 18 -4.50 8.72 8.26
N GLY A 19 -3.93 8.72 9.47
CA GLY A 19 -4.68 8.49 10.70
C GLY A 19 -5.18 7.06 10.84
N GLY A 20 -4.45 6.09 10.27
CA GLY A 20 -4.65 4.65 10.39
C GLY A 20 -4.12 4.08 11.71
N ILE A 21 -4.30 4.80 12.82
CA ILE A 21 -3.80 4.41 14.15
C ILE A 21 -5.01 4.08 15.03
N ASN A 22 -4.95 2.96 15.74
CA ASN A 22 -6.01 2.51 16.63
C ASN A 22 -5.95 3.21 18.01
N ARG A 23 -6.93 2.94 18.88
CA ARG A 23 -7.02 3.56 20.22
C ARG A 23 -5.84 3.26 21.15
N ARG A 24 -5.06 2.20 20.87
CA ARG A 24 -3.87 1.80 21.64
C ARG A 24 -2.58 2.43 21.10
N GLY A 25 -2.65 3.15 19.97
CA GLY A 25 -1.49 3.75 19.31
C GLY A 25 -0.82 2.86 18.27
N ASP A 26 -1.34 1.65 18.03
CA ASP A 26 -0.80 0.73 17.02
C ASP A 26 -1.42 0.98 15.64
N THR A 27 -0.74 0.53 14.58
CA THR A 27 -1.27 0.56 13.21
C THR A 27 -2.56 -0.26 13.10
N ASP A 28 -3.61 0.37 12.59
CA ASP A 28 -4.82 -0.30 12.12
C ASP A 28 -4.62 -0.75 10.66
N TYR A 29 -4.06 -1.95 10.49
CA TYR A 29 -3.74 -2.50 9.18
C TYR A 29 -4.97 -2.65 8.26
N GLY A 30 -6.15 -2.93 8.83
CA GLY A 30 -7.39 -3.05 8.05
C GLY A 30 -7.76 -1.71 7.43
N LYS A 31 -7.72 -0.63 8.22
CA LYS A 31 -7.97 0.73 7.74
C LYS A 31 -6.91 1.18 6.74
N VAL A 32 -5.63 0.92 7.02
CA VAL A 32 -4.52 1.27 6.12
C VAL A 32 -4.63 0.56 4.78
N ALA A 33 -4.87 -0.75 4.77
CA ALA A 33 -5.06 -1.53 3.55
C ALA A 33 -6.26 -1.00 2.74
N GLN A 34 -7.37 -0.69 3.41
CA GLN A 34 -8.54 -0.12 2.75
C GLN A 34 -8.25 1.24 2.11
N THR A 35 -7.54 2.13 2.81
CA THR A 35 -7.11 3.44 2.26
C THR A 35 -6.22 3.25 1.04
N LEU A 36 -5.17 2.41 1.16
CA LEU A 36 -4.22 2.15 0.07
C LEU A 36 -4.94 1.62 -1.18
N LEU A 37 -5.84 0.64 -1.01
CA LEU A 37 -6.63 0.08 -2.11
C LEU A 37 -7.56 1.12 -2.74
N ASN A 38 -8.16 2.00 -1.94
CA ASN A 38 -9.04 3.05 -2.46
C ASN A 38 -8.26 4.09 -3.27
N ASP A 39 -7.09 4.50 -2.80
CA ASP A 39 -6.26 5.46 -3.51
C ASP A 39 -5.68 4.87 -4.81
N TYR A 40 -5.32 3.58 -4.79
CA TYR A 40 -4.96 2.85 -6.01
C TYR A 40 -6.11 2.79 -7.01
N ARG A 41 -7.29 2.31 -6.59
CA ARG A 41 -8.46 2.12 -7.47
C ARG A 41 -9.03 3.43 -8.01
N SER A 42 -8.89 4.53 -7.26
CA SER A 42 -9.34 5.85 -7.70
C SER A 42 -8.35 6.55 -8.64
N GLY A 43 -7.16 5.98 -8.87
CA GLY A 43 -6.12 6.57 -9.72
C GLY A 43 -5.32 7.70 -9.05
N LYS A 44 -5.51 7.95 -7.75
CA LYS A 44 -4.77 8.98 -7.02
C LYS A 44 -3.28 8.68 -6.88
N LEU A 45 -2.92 7.40 -6.93
CA LEU A 45 -1.52 6.95 -6.96
C LEU A 45 -0.90 7.06 -8.36
N GLY A 46 -1.67 7.50 -9.36
CA GLY A 46 -1.28 7.53 -10.77
C GLY A 46 -1.88 6.36 -11.56
N ASN A 47 -1.69 6.39 -12.88
CA ASN A 47 -2.16 5.34 -13.78
C ASN A 47 -1.13 4.22 -13.84
N HIS A 48 -1.47 3.06 -13.29
CA HIS A 48 -0.62 1.88 -13.25
C HIS A 48 -1.37 0.66 -13.80
N THR A 49 -0.65 -0.27 -14.41
CA THR A 49 -1.17 -1.57 -14.82
C THR A 49 -0.60 -2.65 -13.90
N LEU A 50 -1.42 -3.63 -13.53
CA LEU A 50 -0.95 -4.80 -12.78
C LEU A 50 -0.28 -5.84 -13.69
N GLU A 51 -0.57 -5.76 -14.99
CA GLU A 51 0.07 -6.59 -16.00
C GLU A 51 1.53 -6.15 -16.18
N LEU A 52 2.44 -7.12 -16.16
CA LEU A 52 3.80 -6.90 -16.62
C LEU A 52 3.78 -6.94 -18.15
N PRO A 53 4.48 -6.02 -18.86
CA PRO A 53 4.61 -6.14 -20.30
C PRO A 53 5.23 -7.48 -20.66
N PRO A 54 4.86 -8.06 -21.83
CA PRO A 54 5.49 -9.29 -22.29
C PRO A 54 7.00 -9.06 -22.35
N ALA A 55 7.77 -10.00 -21.80
CA ALA A 55 9.21 -10.02 -22.01
C ALA A 55 9.42 -10.14 -23.53
N GLY A 56 9.89 -9.07 -24.16
CA GLY A 56 10.05 -9.05 -25.61
C GLY A 56 10.83 -10.27 -26.06
N THR A 57 10.24 -11.11 -26.90
CA THR A 57 10.99 -12.08 -27.68
C THR A 57 11.71 -11.29 -28.76
N ASP A 58 12.99 -11.03 -28.53
CA ASP A 58 13.96 -10.73 -29.59
C ASP A 58 14.25 -12.03 -30.38
#